data_AF-A0AAV5DJR9-F1
#
_entry.id   AF-A0AAV5DJR9-F1
#
_cell.length_a   1.000
_cell.length_b   1.000
_cell.length_c   1.000
_cell.angle_alpha   90.00
_cell.angle_beta   90.00
_cell.angle_gamma   90.00
#
_symmetry.space_group_name_H-M   'P 1'
#
loop_
_entity.id
_entity.type
_entity.pdbx_description
1 polymer ?
#
loop_
_entity_poly.entity_id
_entity_poly.type
_entity_poly.pdbx_seq_one_letter_code
_entity_poly.pdbx_strand_id
1 'polypeptide(L)'
;MKLLCTDLLFHWHAGSLYKLFMLLLAVFCTNSINIHAGLNGLEVGQTVVISAAVLIHNVMRIGSSKDVEVQQAHEFSIYLVLPFLTTSLALLAFNW
;
A
#
# COMPACT_ATOMS: atom_id res chain seq x y z
N MET A 1 5.89 31.54 21.05
CA MET A 1 5.27 30.62 22.02
C MET A 1 3.75 30.81 22.09
N LYS A 2 3.06 30.63 20.96
CA LYS A 2 1.59 30.47 20.85
C LYS A 2 1.22 29.33 19.88
N LEU A 3 2.21 28.51 19.50
CA LEU A 3 2.09 27.44 18.49
C LEU A 3 2.31 26.02 19.08
N LEU A 4 2.43 25.86 20.41
CA LEU A 4 2.67 24.55 21.02
C LEU A 4 1.42 23.95 21.71
N CYS A 5 0.38 24.75 21.95
CA CYS A 5 -0.80 24.32 22.72
C CYS A 5 -2.00 23.92 21.84
N THR A 6 -2.11 24.44 20.61
CA THR A 6 -3.24 24.13 19.71
C THR A 6 -2.97 22.96 18.76
N ASP A 7 -1.71 22.68 18.40
CA ASP A 7 -1.36 21.56 17.52
C ASP A 7 -1.34 20.21 18.23
N LEU A 8 -1.07 20.16 19.54
CA LEU A 8 -0.93 18.89 20.26
C LEU A 8 -2.29 18.18 20.43
N LEU A 9 -3.35 18.89 20.81
CA LEU A 9 -4.67 18.28 21.07
C LEU A 9 -5.39 17.78 19.80
N PHE A 10 -5.19 18.43 18.66
CA PHE A 10 -5.73 17.97 17.37
C PHE A 10 -4.88 16.82 16.78
N HIS A 11 -3.56 16.85 16.99
CA HIS A 11 -2.66 15.75 16.61
C HIS A 11 -2.85 14.49 17.48
N TRP A 12 -3.25 14.61 18.75
CA TRP A 12 -3.52 13.44 19.61
C TRP A 12 -4.78 12.67 19.16
N HIS A 13 -5.87 13.36 18.83
CA HIS A 13 -7.12 12.70 18.43
C HIS A 13 -7.06 12.19 16.99
N ALA A 14 -6.65 13.04 16.02
CA ALA A 14 -6.53 12.63 14.63
C ALA A 14 -5.31 11.71 14.41
N GLY A 15 -4.18 11.96 15.06
CA GLY A 15 -2.97 11.16 14.90
C GLY A 15 -3.08 9.77 15.53
N SER A 16 -3.72 9.62 16.70
CA SER A 16 -3.97 8.29 17.28
C SER A 16 -5.00 7.50 16.47
N LEU A 17 -6.11 8.15 16.07
CA LEU A 17 -7.12 7.51 15.23
C LEU A 17 -6.58 7.15 13.84
N TYR A 18 -5.69 7.96 13.26
CA TYR A 18 -5.01 7.65 12.00
C TYR A 18 -4.10 6.43 12.14
N LYS A 19 -3.33 6.32 13.23
CA LYS A 19 -2.51 5.13 13.50
C LYS A 19 -3.37 3.88 13.69
N LEU A 20 -4.50 4.00 14.39
CA LEU A 20 -5.48 2.92 14.53
C LEU A 20 -6.08 2.55 13.17
N PHE A 21 -6.42 3.53 12.33
CA PHE A 21 -6.90 3.30 10.98
C PHE A 21 -5.87 2.55 10.12
N MET A 22 -4.60 2.95 10.15
CA MET A 22 -3.52 2.26 9.43
C MET A 22 -3.35 0.80 9.91
N LEU A 23 -3.51 0.55 11.22
CA LEU A 23 -3.51 -0.80 11.79
C LEU A 23 -4.71 -1.62 11.30
N LEU A 24 -5.92 -1.06 11.39
CA LEU A 24 -7.14 -1.72 10.93
C LEU A 24 -7.11 -1.98 9.42
N LEU A 25 -6.54 -1.06 8.62
CA LEU A 25 -6.34 -1.23 7.19
C LEU A 25 -5.39 -2.39 6.90
N ALA A 26 -4.27 -2.50 7.63
CA ALA A 26 -3.34 -3.62 7.48
C ALA A 26 -4.00 -4.97 7.83
N VAL A 27 -4.79 -5.02 8.92
CA VAL A 27 -5.55 -6.22 9.31
C VAL A 27 -6.63 -6.57 8.29
N PHE A 28 -7.32 -5.55 7.76
CA PHE A 28 -8.36 -5.73 6.76
C PHE A 28 -7.79 -6.26 5.44
N CYS A 29 -6.71 -5.69 4.92
CA CYS A 29 -6.12 -6.11 3.65
C CYS A 29 -5.70 -7.58 3.67
N THR A 30 -5.06 -8.05 4.75
CA THR A 30 -4.62 -9.45 4.86
C THR A 30 -5.79 -10.41 5.01
N ASN A 31 -6.80 -10.07 5.83
CA ASN A 31 -7.97 -10.92 6.01
C ASN A 31 -8.91 -10.93 4.78
N SER A 32 -9.00 -9.80 4.06
CA SER A 32 -9.87 -9.67 2.88
C SER A 32 -9.44 -10.57 1.73
N ILE A 33 -8.14 -10.75 1.52
CA ILE A 33 -7.64 -11.70 0.51
C ILE A 33 -7.94 -13.13 0.96
N ASN A 34 -7.68 -13.43 2.24
CA ASN A 34 -7.85 -14.78 2.80
C ASN A 34 -9.31 -15.28 2.80
N ILE A 35 -10.31 -14.41 3.01
CA ILE A 35 -11.73 -14.82 2.92
C ILE A 35 -12.20 -15.00 1.46
N HIS A 36 -11.54 -14.34 0.50
CA HIS A 36 -11.83 -14.48 -0.93
C HIS A 36 -10.98 -15.57 -1.62
N ALA A 37 -10.34 -16.41 -0.80
CA ALA A 37 -9.60 -17.60 -1.21
C ALA A 37 -10.52 -18.80 -1.50
N GLY A 38 -9.92 -19.92 -1.89
CA GLY A 38 -10.62 -21.20 -2.02
C GLY A 38 -10.66 -21.78 -3.44
N LEU A 39 -10.09 -21.07 -4.41
CA LEU A 39 -9.79 -21.59 -5.75
C LEU A 39 -8.30 -21.43 -6.04
N ASN A 40 -7.72 -22.39 -6.75
CA ASN A 40 -6.31 -22.38 -7.15
C ASN A 40 -5.97 -21.06 -7.85
N GLY A 41 -4.88 -20.41 -7.42
CA GLY A 41 -4.39 -19.18 -8.00
C GLY A 41 -5.24 -17.92 -7.75
N LEU A 42 -6.41 -18.00 -7.08
CA LEU A 42 -7.29 -16.84 -6.91
C LEU A 42 -6.68 -15.78 -5.97
N GLU A 43 -6.12 -16.21 -4.84
CA GLU A 43 -5.47 -15.31 -3.86
C GLU A 43 -4.28 -14.57 -4.47
N VAL A 44 -3.43 -15.34 -5.16
CA VAL A 44 -2.21 -14.82 -5.80
C VAL A 44 -2.58 -13.98 -7.02
N GLY A 45 -3.63 -14.34 -7.76
CA GLY A 45 -4.14 -13.59 -8.90
C GLY A 45 -4.63 -12.20 -8.51
N GLN A 46 -5.44 -12.10 -7.45
CA GLN A 46 -5.86 -10.80 -6.90
C GLN A 46 -4.65 -9.95 -6.47
N THR A 47 -3.69 -10.58 -5.81
CA THR A 47 -2.46 -9.93 -5.36
C THR A 47 -1.65 -9.37 -6.53
N VAL A 48 -1.52 -10.12 -7.63
CA VAL A 48 -0.84 -9.70 -8.86
C VAL A 48 -1.56 -8.52 -9.52
N VAL A 49 -2.90 -8.57 -9.63
CA VAL A 49 -3.68 -7.47 -10.24
C VAL A 49 -3.53 -6.17 -9.44
N ILE A 50 -3.64 -6.23 -8.11
CA ILE A 50 -3.53 -5.06 -7.23
C ILE A 50 -2.10 -4.48 -7.29
N SER A 51 -1.08 -5.32 -7.17
CA SER A 51 0.32 -4.86 -7.21
C SER A 51 0.71 -4.27 -8.56
N ALA A 52 0.21 -4.82 -9.67
CA ALA A 52 0.39 -4.23 -11.00
C ALA A 52 -0.27 -2.84 -11.11
N ALA A 53 -1.49 -2.67 -10.59
CA ALA A 53 -2.18 -1.39 -10.59
C ALA A 53 -1.43 -0.32 -9.76
N VAL A 54 -0.91 -0.70 -8.58
CA VAL A 54 -0.10 0.18 -7.73
C VAL A 54 1.21 0.56 -8.43
N LEU A 55 1.87 -0.40 -9.10
CA LEU A 55 3.09 -0.13 -9.86
C LEU A 55 2.85 0.89 -10.97
N ILE A 56 1.80 0.70 -11.77
CA ILE A 56 1.41 1.65 -12.83
C ILE A 56 1.11 3.03 -12.23
N HIS A 57 0.36 3.08 -11.13
CA HIS A 57 0.04 4.34 -10.44
C HIS A 57 1.30 5.09 -9.99
N ASN A 58 2.25 4.38 -9.35
CA ASN A 58 3.50 4.98 -8.90
C ASN A 58 4.33 5.53 -10.06
N VAL A 59 4.47 4.77 -11.15
CA VAL A 59 5.21 5.22 -12.35
C VAL A 59 4.57 6.46 -12.96
N MET A 60 3.25 6.46 -13.12
CA MET A 60 2.52 7.63 -13.63
C MET A 60 2.71 8.85 -12.72
N ARG A 61 2.71 8.66 -11.40
CA ARG A 61 2.79 9.76 -10.45
C ARG A 61 4.20 10.37 -10.38
N ILE A 62 5.25 9.57 -10.53
CA ILE A 62 6.63 10.07 -10.65
C ILE A 62 6.77 10.93 -11.91
N GLY A 63 6.25 10.47 -13.05
CA GLY A 63 6.30 11.22 -14.32
C GLY A 63 5.49 12.51 -14.32
N SER A 64 4.40 12.58 -13.53
CA SER A 64 3.50 13.74 -13.48
C SER A 64 3.84 14.74 -12.38
N SER A 65 4.47 14.33 -11.28
CA SER A 65 4.77 15.21 -10.14
C SER A 65 6.07 15.97 -10.37
N LYS A 66 6.15 17.24 -9.95
CA LYS A 66 7.39 18.04 -9.87
C LYS A 66 7.93 18.17 -8.45
N ASP A 67 7.18 17.66 -7.48
CA ASP A 67 7.54 17.68 -6.07
C ASP A 67 8.46 16.48 -5.76
N VAL A 68 9.66 16.79 -5.27
CA VAL A 68 10.73 15.82 -4.97
C VAL A 68 10.31 14.88 -3.85
N GLU A 69 9.62 15.36 -2.81
CA GLU A 69 9.22 14.51 -1.67
C GLU A 69 8.20 13.46 -2.12
N VAL A 70 7.26 13.88 -2.98
CA VAL A 70 6.26 12.98 -3.56
C VAL A 70 6.91 11.96 -4.48
N GLN A 71 7.86 12.38 -5.33
CA GLN A 71 8.58 11.46 -6.21
C GLN A 71 9.34 10.40 -5.41
N GLN A 72 10.04 10.80 -4.35
CA GLN A 72 10.77 9.87 -3.48
C GLN A 72 9.85 8.86 -2.79
N ALA A 73 8.66 9.29 -2.35
CA ALA A 73 7.68 8.39 -1.74
C ALA A 73 7.15 7.32 -2.73
N HIS A 74 6.86 7.71 -3.97
CA HIS A 74 6.44 6.76 -5.01
C HIS A 74 7.60 5.88 -5.48
N GLU A 75 8.83 6.39 -5.52
CA GLU A 75 10.03 5.61 -5.84
C GLU A 75 10.27 4.50 -4.79
N PHE A 76 10.18 4.85 -3.50
CA PHE A 76 10.25 3.88 -2.41
C PHE A 76 9.18 2.79 -2.55
N SER A 77 7.94 3.19 -2.88
CA SER A 77 6.86 2.23 -3.10
C SER A 77 7.16 1.28 -4.27
N ILE A 78 7.76 1.77 -5.37
CA ILE A 78 8.17 0.92 -6.50
C ILE A 78 9.21 -0.11 -6.06
N TYR A 79 10.21 0.27 -5.25
CA TYR A 79 11.22 -0.67 -4.76
C TYR A 79 10.63 -1.82 -3.93
N LEU A 80 9.49 -1.62 -3.28
CA LEU A 80 8.78 -2.68 -2.55
C LEU A 80 7.84 -3.48 -3.45
N VAL A 81 7.09 -2.81 -4.31
CA VAL A 81 6.04 -3.44 -5.14
C VAL A 81 6.63 -4.27 -6.27
N LEU A 82 7.76 -3.86 -6.85
CA LEU A 82 8.39 -4.58 -7.96
C LEU A 82 8.81 -6.02 -7.57
N PRO A 83 9.59 -6.26 -6.51
CA PRO A 83 9.92 -7.63 -6.07
C PRO A 83 8.70 -8.40 -5.57
N PHE A 84 7.71 -7.72 -4.98
CA PHE A 84 6.46 -8.35 -4.55
C PHE A 84 5.65 -8.88 -5.74
N LEU A 85 5.51 -8.09 -6.80
CA LEU A 85 4.83 -8.48 -8.03
C LEU A 85 5.56 -9.63 -8.74
N THR A 86 6.89 -9.57 -8.86
CA THR A 86 7.65 -10.61 -9.57
C THR A 86 7.62 -11.96 -8.85
N THR A 87 7.75 -11.97 -7.53
CA THR A 87 7.62 -13.22 -6.74
C THR A 87 6.19 -13.75 -6.74
N SER A 88 5.18 -12.86 -6.70
CA SER A 88 3.77 -13.25 -6.82
C SER A 88 3.44 -13.83 -8.19
N LEU A 89 4.00 -13.28 -9.29
CA LEU A 89 3.86 -13.85 -10.63
C LEU A 89 4.49 -15.24 -10.75
N ALA A 90 5.67 -15.42 -10.16
CA ALA A 90 6.31 -16.73 -10.11
C ALA A 90 5.46 -17.74 -9.33
N LEU A 91 4.91 -17.34 -8.18
CA LEU A 91 4.00 -18.18 -7.39
C LEU A 91 2.72 -18.50 -8.17
N LEU A 92 2.13 -17.53 -8.86
CA LEU A 92 0.94 -17.71 -9.69
C LEU A 92 1.19 -18.78 -10.77
N ALA A 93 2.34 -18.76 -11.42
CA ALA A 93 2.68 -19.72 -12.47
C ALA A 93 2.71 -21.18 -11.98
N PHE A 94 2.98 -21.43 -10.70
CA PHE A 94 2.97 -22.77 -10.10
C PHE A 94 1.67 -23.10 -9.33
N ASN A 95 0.84 -22.10 -9.05
CA ASN A 95 -0.37 -22.24 -8.23
C ASN A 95 -1.68 -22.13 -9.04
N TRP A 96 -1.60 -21.73 -10.31
CA TRP A 96 -2.71 -21.71 -11.26
C TRP A 96 -2.98 -23.10 -11.83
#